data_AF-A0A9E7GFV0-F1
#
_entry.id   AF-A0A9E7GFV0-F1
#
_cell.length_a   1.000
_cell.length_b   1.000
_cell.length_c   1.000
_cell.angle_alpha   90.00
_cell.angle_beta   90.00
_cell.angle_gamma   90.00
#
_symmetry.space_group_name_H-M   'P 1'
#
loop_
_entity.id
_entity.type
_entity.pdbx_description
1 polymer ?
#
loop_
_entity_poly.entity_id
_entity_poly.type
_entity_poly.pdbx_seq_one_letter_code
_entity_poly.pdbx_strand_id
1 'polypeptide(L)' 'MALPQPNTGIFVGLNKGHIVTKREFSPSDLPAEKGQHDLKVAKRMLGTRERAKEEMADVLRIQKMNERMPQREKPTKPYA' A
#
# COMPACT_ATOMS: atom_id res chain seq x y z
N MET A 1 6.20 4.41 -30.85
CA MET A 1 6.92 5.62 -30.38
C MET A 1 7.96 5.15 -29.36
N ALA A 2 9.21 5.63 -29.44
CA ALA A 2 10.37 5.01 -28.79
C ALA A 2 10.67 5.57 -27.38
N LEU A 3 11.18 4.70 -26.49
CA LEU A 3 11.34 4.95 -25.06
C LEU A 3 12.59 5.81 -24.71
N PRO A 4 12.57 6.59 -23.61
CA PRO A 4 13.72 7.37 -23.15
C PRO A 4 14.92 6.47 -22.77
N GLN A 5 16.14 6.94 -23.05
CA GLN A 5 17.37 6.14 -22.93
C GLN A 5 18.06 6.29 -21.56
N PRO A 6 18.65 5.21 -21.02
CA PRO A 6 19.33 5.22 -19.72
C PRO A 6 20.71 5.88 -19.80
N ASN A 7 21.27 6.24 -18.64
CA ASN A 7 22.65 6.71 -18.54
C ASN A 7 23.62 5.62 -19.03
N THR A 8 24.73 6.04 -19.63
CA THR A 8 25.67 5.27 -20.44
C THR A 8 26.92 4.89 -19.67
N GLY A 9 27.06 5.29 -18.39
CA GLY A 9 28.24 4.97 -17.58
C GLY A 9 29.50 5.75 -17.95
N ILE A 10 29.43 6.61 -18.96
CA ILE A 10 30.54 7.42 -19.46
C ILE A 10 30.55 8.76 -18.71
N PHE A 11 31.74 9.31 -18.44
CA PHE A 11 31.90 10.53 -17.62
C PHE A 11 31.55 11.83 -18.37
N VAL A 12 31.58 11.83 -19.70
CA VAL A 12 31.30 12.98 -20.58
C VAL A 12 30.34 12.58 -21.72
N GLY A 13 29.69 13.55 -22.37
CA GLY A 13 28.69 13.29 -23.43
C GLY A 13 27.24 13.18 -22.92
N LEU A 14 26.30 12.87 -23.81
CA LEU A 14 24.88 12.71 -23.48
C LEU A 14 24.64 11.39 -22.71
N ASN A 15 23.60 11.35 -21.86
CA ASN A 15 23.29 10.22 -20.97
C ASN A 15 24.49 9.81 -20.10
N LYS A 16 25.24 10.72 -19.47
CA LYS A 16 26.41 10.37 -18.64
C LYS A 16 26.07 9.91 -17.20
N GLY A 17 27.04 9.32 -16.50
CA GLY A 17 26.91 8.90 -15.10
C GLY A 17 26.55 7.42 -14.90
N HIS A 18 26.68 6.91 -13.67
CA HIS A 18 26.42 5.49 -13.37
C HIS A 18 24.96 5.12 -13.69
N ILE A 19 24.79 3.95 -14.32
CA ILE A 19 23.50 3.48 -14.82
C ILE A 19 22.61 3.11 -13.63
N VAL A 20 21.67 3.99 -13.28
CA VAL A 20 20.71 3.78 -12.20
C VAL A 20 19.30 3.89 -12.76
N THR A 21 18.56 2.79 -12.75
CA THR A 21 17.14 2.77 -13.10
C THR A 21 16.32 3.43 -11.97
N LYS A 22 15.66 4.55 -12.25
CA LYS A 22 14.79 5.25 -11.29
C LYS A 22 13.35 4.73 -11.42
N ARG A 23 12.71 4.46 -10.28
CA ARG A 23 11.32 3.96 -10.20
C ARG A 23 10.39 5.15 -9.96
N GLU A 24 9.52 5.48 -10.92
CA GLU A 24 8.72 6.73 -10.97
C GLU A 24 7.41 6.71 -10.17
N PHE A 25 7.41 5.97 -9.06
CA PHE A 25 6.28 5.98 -8.15
C PHE A 25 6.80 6.44 -6.79
N SER A 26 6.37 7.61 -6.32
CA SER A 26 6.56 7.98 -4.91
C SER A 26 5.94 6.86 -4.10
N PRO A 27 6.65 6.17 -3.21
CA PRO A 27 6.03 5.16 -2.34
C PRO A 27 4.94 5.73 -1.42
N SER A 28 4.66 7.05 -1.51
CA SER A 28 3.76 7.84 -0.67
C SER A 28 2.44 8.26 -1.33
N ASP A 29 2.28 8.17 -2.66
CA ASP A 29 1.10 8.74 -3.36
C ASP A 29 -0.04 7.71 -3.61
N LEU A 30 0.03 6.52 -3.02
CA LEU A 30 -1.14 5.63 -2.93
C LEU A 30 -1.98 6.08 -1.73
N PRO A 31 -3.33 5.92 -1.74
CA PRO A 31 -4.16 6.03 -0.55
C PRO A 31 -3.76 4.93 0.44
N ALA A 32 -2.66 5.18 1.15
CA ALA A 32 -1.93 4.21 1.95
C ALA A 32 -1.48 4.84 3.26
N GLU A 33 -1.77 6.10 3.54
CA GLU A 33 -1.33 6.75 4.78
C GLU A 33 -1.89 6.03 6.02
N LYS A 34 -3.15 5.57 5.95
CA LYS A 34 -3.76 4.73 6.99
C LYS A 34 -3.06 3.36 7.11
N GLY A 35 -2.74 2.72 5.99
CA GLY A 35 -2.09 1.40 5.98
C GLY A 35 -0.58 1.41 6.25
N GLN A 36 0.13 2.51 5.96
CA GLN A 36 1.57 2.63 6.15
C GLN A 36 1.93 2.79 7.63
N HIS A 37 1.13 3.56 8.38
CA HIS A 37 1.28 3.67 9.82
C HIS A 37 1.02 2.33 10.51
N ASP A 38 -0.09 1.67 10.16
CA ASP A 38 -0.49 0.40 10.76
C ASP A 38 0.51 -0.72 10.42
N LEU A 39 1.00 -0.76 9.18
CA LEU A 39 2.05 -1.70 8.78
C LEU A 39 3.38 -1.42 9.48
N LYS A 40 3.73 -0.14 9.72
CA LYS A 40 4.94 0.25 10.44
C LYS A 40 4.86 -0.13 11.92
N VAL A 41 3.71 0.06 12.54
CA VAL A 41 3.44 -0.35 13.93
C VAL A 41 3.48 -1.87 14.05
N ALA A 42 2.78 -2.60 13.16
CA ALA A 42 2.80 -4.06 13.15
C ALA A 42 4.20 -4.63 12.89
N LYS A 43 4.99 -4.01 12.00
CA LYS A 43 6.39 -4.41 11.77
C LYS A 43 7.25 -4.22 13.02
N ARG A 44 7.01 -3.19 13.85
CA ARG A 44 7.71 -3.01 15.13
C ARG A 44 7.33 -4.09 16.15
N MET A 45 6.08 -4.52 16.17
CA MET A 45 5.58 -5.55 17.09
C MET A 45 5.98 -6.98 16.69
N LEU A 46 5.92 -7.30 15.39
CA LEU A 46 6.13 -8.66 14.86
C LEU A 46 7.55 -8.89 14.31
N GLY A 47 8.36 -7.83 14.24
CA GLY A 47 9.77 -7.84 13.82
C GLY A 47 10.01 -7.90 12.30
N THR A 48 9.08 -8.46 11.52
CA THR A 48 9.23 -8.60 10.06
C THR A 48 8.07 -7.98 9.28
N ARG A 49 8.34 -7.54 8.05
CA ARG A 49 7.32 -6.92 7.18
C ARG A 49 6.28 -7.93 6.68
N GLU A 50 6.68 -9.18 6.45
CA GLU A 50 5.79 -10.18 5.87
C GLU A 50 4.71 -10.65 6.86
N ARG A 51 5.08 -10.98 8.11
CA ARG A 51 4.10 -11.27 9.16
C ARG A 51 3.13 -10.11 9.40
N ALA A 52 3.63 -8.87 9.36
CA ALA A 52 2.81 -7.69 9.54
C ALA A 52 1.76 -7.48 8.44
N LYS A 53 2.02 -7.92 7.20
CA LYS A 53 1.03 -7.83 6.12
C LYS A 53 -0.02 -8.94 6.22
N GLU A 54 0.40 -10.14 6.60
CA GLU A 54 -0.47 -11.32 6.69
C GLU A 54 -1.56 -11.12 7.75
N GLU A 55 -1.17 -10.73 8.97
CA GLU A 55 -2.09 -10.42 10.07
C GLU A 55 -3.05 -9.27 9.72
N MET A 56 -2.53 -8.22 9.08
CA MET A 56 -3.35 -7.06 8.66
C MET A 56 -4.32 -7.41 7.52
N ALA A 57 -3.95 -8.33 6.63
CA ALA A 57 -4.80 -8.77 5.54
C ALA A 57 -6.04 -9.54 6.06
N ASP A 58 -5.88 -10.32 7.12
CA ASP A 58 -6.99 -11.05 7.74
C ASP A 58 -7.97 -10.12 8.47
N VAL A 59 -7.46 -9.10 9.17
CA VAL A 59 -8.29 -8.05 9.76
C VAL A 59 -9.08 -7.28 8.69
N LEU A 60 -8.43 -6.91 7.58
CA LEU A 60 -9.08 -6.23 6.46
C LEU A 60 -10.12 -7.13 5.76
N ARG A 61 -9.87 -8.44 5.68
CA ARG A 61 -10.82 -9.42 5.13
C ARG A 61 -12.08 -9.49 6.00
N ILE A 62 -11.94 -9.52 7.32
CA ILE A 62 -13.07 -9.50 8.28
C ILE A 62 -13.84 -8.18 8.16
N GLN A 63 -13.14 -7.04 8.09
CA GLN A 63 -13.78 -5.73 7.94
C GLN A 63 -14.63 -5.65 6.65
N LYS A 64 -14.07 -6.12 5.52
CA LYS A 64 -14.78 -6.16 4.24
C LYS A 64 -15.96 -7.13 4.24
N MET A 65 -15.91 -8.21 5.01
CA MET A 65 -17.06 -9.11 5.22
C MET A 65 -18.17 -8.42 6.04
N ASN A 66 -17.80 -7.68 7.08
CA ASN A 66 -18.76 -6.97 7.92
C ASN A 66 -19.46 -5.83 7.17
N GLU A 67 -18.74 -5.12 6.29
CA GLU A 67 -19.32 -4.07 5.43
C GLU A 67 -20.31 -4.62 4.41
N ARG A 68 -20.18 -5.88 4.01
CA ARG A 68 -21.12 -6.56 3.09
C ARG A 68 -22.38 -7.09 3.78
N MET A 69 -22.40 -7.16 5.11
CA MET A 69 -23.61 -7.44 5.86
C MET A 69 -24.19 -6.11 6.34
N PRO A 70 -25.19 -5.51 5.65
CA PRO A 70 -25.90 -4.39 6.23
C PRO A 70 -26.48 -4.89 7.56
N GLN A 71 -26.27 -4.11 8.62
CA GLN A 71 -26.86 -4.36 9.93
C GLN A 71 -28.31 -4.79 9.72
N ARG A 72 -28.69 -5.97 10.23
CA ARG A 72 -30.11 -6.31 10.38
C ARG A 72 -30.74 -5.13 11.09
N GLU A 73 -31.59 -4.38 10.38
CA GLU A 73 -32.38 -3.33 10.98
C GLU A 73 -33.06 -3.96 12.20
N LYS A 74 -32.69 -3.49 13.40
CA LYS A 74 -33.37 -3.91 14.61
C LYS A 74 -34.83 -3.52 14.40
N PRO A 75 -35.80 -4.44 14.55
CA PRO A 75 -37.19 -4.10 14.35
C PRO A 75 -37.56 -3.04 15.39
N THR A 76 -37.68 -1.79 14.94
CA THR A 76 -38.32 -0.73 15.70
C THR A 76 -39.79 -1.12 15.77
N LYS A 77 -40.20 -1.65 16.93
CA LYS A 77 -41.60 -1.92 17.22
C LYS A 77 -42.36 -0.60 17.08
N PRO A 78 -43.39 -0.49 16.20
CA PRO A 78 -44.28 0.65 16.25
C PRO A 78 -45.14 0.47 17.51
N TYR A 79 -44.96 1.34 18.49
CA TYR A 79 -45.99 1.53 19.50
C TYR A 79 -47.10 2.33 18.83
N ALA A 80 -48.27 1.69 18.68
CA ALA A 80 -49.51 2.28 18.22
C ALA A 80 -50.22 3.02 19.36
#